data_AF-A0A950UUT4-F1
#
_entry.id   AF-A0A950UUT4-F1
#
_cell.length_a   1.000
_cell.length_b   1.000
_cell.length_c   1.000
_cell.angle_alpha   90.00
_cell.angle_beta   90.00
_cell.angle_gamma   90.00
#
_symmetry.space_group_name_H-M   'P 1'
#
loop_
_entity.id
_entity.type
_entity.pdbx_description
1 polymer ?
#
loop_
_entity_poly.entity_id
_entity_poly.type
_entity_poly.pdbx_seq_one_letter_code
_entity_poly.pdbx_strand_id
1 'polypeptide(L)'
;MIPRWIAVVFLFSFAGCATGAQAPLPYMRGEAMLRGVRATGAGKIQHVIFVVQENRSFDNLFQGYSGADTVSKGLNSHDQTIALQPVSLKTVYVIDHSAEAMFAACNGTGSIPGTNCRMNGFDNENSFGGPPNPQYVYVPHSESKPYFKMAHQWVVADNAFQSHLDESFVSHQYAIAAQAQSSVDLPFSLLWGCAGGTGDQVATIDQNRQLGSPYQQACFDYQTLGDELDTAKLSWRFYAVRYGNDQGGNGGTWSAYQAIRHIFYGADWKKNVISPNWKFITDVQKGKLANFT
;
A
#
# COMPACT_ATOMS: atom_id res chain seq x y z
N MET A 1 68.56 -13.35 -45.66
CA MET A 1 68.84 -12.31 -44.63
C MET A 1 67.67 -11.34 -44.59
N ILE A 2 67.38 -10.78 -43.40
CA ILE A 2 66.19 -10.02 -42.94
C ILE A 2 65.08 -10.92 -42.35
N PRO A 3 64.94 -10.98 -41.01
CA PRO A 3 63.80 -11.60 -40.35
C PRO A 3 62.64 -10.59 -40.21
N ARG A 4 61.40 -11.04 -40.48
CA ARG A 4 60.18 -10.28 -40.18
C ARG A 4 59.76 -10.55 -38.74
N TRP A 5 59.90 -9.54 -37.90
CA TRP A 5 59.36 -9.49 -36.55
C TRP A 5 57.86 -9.18 -36.61
N ILE A 6 57.02 -10.06 -36.03
CA ILE A 6 55.61 -9.78 -35.80
C ILE A 6 55.51 -9.10 -34.43
N ALA A 7 55.14 -7.82 -34.42
CA ALA A 7 54.85 -7.07 -33.21
C ALA A 7 53.48 -7.50 -32.66
N VAL A 8 53.47 -8.06 -31.45
CA VAL A 8 52.25 -8.33 -30.68
C VAL A 8 51.90 -7.06 -29.91
N VAL A 9 50.80 -6.41 -30.28
CA VAL A 9 50.24 -5.27 -29.54
C VAL A 9 49.37 -5.81 -28.42
N PHE A 10 49.81 -5.64 -27.17
CA PHE A 10 48.99 -5.85 -25.98
C PHE A 10 48.08 -4.64 -25.77
N LEU A 11 46.78 -4.82 -25.99
CA LEU A 11 45.74 -3.87 -25.60
C LEU A 11 45.39 -4.09 -24.12
N PHE A 12 45.91 -3.22 -23.25
CA PHE A 12 45.45 -3.09 -21.87
C PHE A 12 44.08 -2.42 -21.85
N SER A 13 43.04 -3.19 -21.53
CA SER A 13 41.70 -2.65 -21.29
C SER A 13 41.62 -2.18 -19.84
N PHE A 14 41.54 -0.86 -19.63
CA PHE A 14 41.21 -0.27 -18.34
C PHE A 14 39.74 -0.57 -18.01
N ALA A 15 39.50 -1.42 -17.01
CA ALA A 15 38.18 -1.58 -16.42
C ALA A 15 37.89 -0.37 -15.51
N GLY A 16 37.10 0.58 -16.01
CA GLY A 16 36.56 1.67 -15.21
C GLY A 16 35.44 1.18 -14.30
N CYS A 17 35.53 1.46 -13.00
CA CYS A 17 34.46 1.25 -12.04
C CYS A 17 33.25 2.11 -12.43
N ALA A 18 32.18 1.48 -12.91
CA ALA A 18 30.88 2.12 -13.04
C ALA A 18 30.17 2.04 -11.68
N THR A 19 29.98 3.19 -11.05
CA THR A 19 29.03 3.38 -9.95
C THR A 19 27.65 2.92 -10.42
N GLY A 20 27.05 1.99 -9.69
CA GLY A 20 25.72 1.44 -9.98
C GLY A 20 24.66 2.52 -9.84
N ALA A 21 24.28 3.15 -10.95
CA ALA A 21 23.01 3.86 -11.05
C ALA A 21 21.89 2.81 -10.97
N GLN A 22 21.01 2.94 -9.98
CA GLN A 22 19.73 2.22 -9.97
C GLN A 22 19.02 2.52 -11.29
N ALA A 23 18.74 1.47 -12.06
CA ALA A 23 17.92 1.62 -13.26
C ALA A 23 16.54 2.16 -12.83
N PRO A 24 16.06 3.27 -13.41
CA PRO A 24 14.69 3.69 -13.15
C PRO A 24 13.75 2.57 -13.62
N LEU A 25 12.74 2.26 -12.80
CA LEU A 25 11.65 1.37 -13.19
C LEU A 25 11.17 1.75 -14.59
N PRO A 26 10.91 0.78 -15.49
CA PRO A 26 10.52 1.07 -16.87
C PRO A 26 9.26 1.93 -16.86
N TYR A 27 9.45 3.23 -17.16
CA TYR A 27 8.36 4.17 -17.34
C TYR A 27 7.49 3.60 -18.48
N MET A 28 6.23 3.30 -18.19
CA MET A 28 5.22 2.86 -19.16
C MET A 28 4.82 4.02 -20.09
N ARG A 29 5.76 4.57 -20.88
CA ARG A 29 5.54 5.62 -21.91
C ARG A 29 5.50 5.01 -23.30
N GLY A 30 4.98 3.80 -23.44
CA GLY A 30 4.77 3.20 -24.75
C GLY A 30 3.51 3.77 -25.41
N GLU A 31 3.64 4.63 -26.41
CA GLU A 31 2.48 5.08 -27.21
C GLU A 31 1.69 3.91 -27.83
N ALA A 32 2.34 2.76 -28.05
CA ALA A 32 1.67 1.54 -28.51
C ALA A 32 0.70 0.99 -27.46
N MET A 33 1.05 1.09 -26.17
CA MET A 33 0.21 0.67 -25.05
C MET A 33 -0.96 1.63 -24.87
N LEU A 34 -0.73 2.95 -24.95
CA LEU A 34 -1.79 3.96 -24.96
C LEU A 34 -2.76 3.81 -26.14
N ARG A 35 -2.27 3.38 -27.32
CA ARG A 35 -3.11 3.07 -28.49
C ARG A 35 -3.93 1.80 -28.30
N GLY A 36 -3.37 0.75 -27.70
CA GLY A 36 -4.11 -0.45 -27.31
C GLY A 36 -5.21 -0.15 -26.28
N VAL A 37 -4.93 0.71 -25.32
CA VAL A 37 -5.85 1.16 -24.26
C VAL A 37 -7.03 1.96 -24.84
N ARG A 38 -6.85 2.75 -25.91
CA ARG A 38 -7.99 3.40 -26.60
C ARG A 38 -8.98 2.41 -27.24
N ALA A 39 -8.51 1.27 -27.73
CA ALA A 39 -9.36 0.25 -28.32
C ALA A 39 -10.18 -0.55 -27.28
N THR A 40 -9.79 -0.52 -25.99
CA THR A 40 -10.47 -1.21 -24.89
C THR A 40 -11.57 -0.37 -24.21
N GLY A 41 -11.77 0.87 -24.66
CA GLY A 41 -12.72 1.81 -24.04
C GLY A 41 -12.05 2.93 -23.22
N ALA A 42 -10.73 3.10 -23.29
CA ALA A 42 -10.11 4.28 -22.70
C ALA A 42 -10.64 5.57 -23.34
N GLY A 43 -10.90 6.55 -22.48
CA GLY A 43 -11.63 7.77 -22.82
C GLY A 43 -13.13 7.72 -22.52
N LYS A 44 -13.70 6.55 -22.19
CA LYS A 44 -15.10 6.45 -21.70
C LYS A 44 -15.23 6.75 -20.21
N ILE A 45 -14.18 6.45 -19.43
CA ILE A 45 -14.14 6.74 -18.00
C ILE A 45 -13.70 8.19 -17.82
N GLN A 46 -14.59 9.03 -17.32
CA GLN A 46 -14.33 10.45 -17.04
C GLN A 46 -13.94 10.70 -15.58
N HIS A 47 -14.39 9.80 -14.69
CA HIS A 47 -14.19 9.85 -13.25
C HIS A 47 -13.78 8.48 -12.74
N VAL A 48 -12.67 8.44 -12.00
CA VAL A 48 -12.27 7.29 -11.20
C VAL A 48 -12.49 7.66 -9.74
N ILE A 49 -13.24 6.83 -9.02
CA ILE A 49 -13.39 6.93 -7.56
C ILE A 49 -12.65 5.75 -6.95
N PHE A 50 -11.61 6.02 -6.18
CA PHE A 50 -10.80 5.03 -5.49
C PHE A 50 -11.11 5.05 -4.00
N VAL A 51 -11.91 4.07 -3.56
CA VAL A 51 -12.31 3.92 -2.15
C VAL A 51 -11.37 2.95 -1.46
N VAL A 52 -10.55 3.47 -0.53
CA VAL A 52 -9.63 2.66 0.28
C VAL A 52 -10.32 2.24 1.57
N GLN A 53 -10.37 0.94 1.81
CA GLN A 53 -10.94 0.31 3.00
C GLN A 53 -9.82 -0.33 3.83
N GLU A 54 -10.03 -0.47 5.14
CA GLU A 54 -8.98 -0.79 6.10
C GLU A 54 -9.15 -2.18 6.75
N ASN A 55 -8.01 -2.80 7.11
CA ASN A 55 -7.84 -3.91 8.07
C ASN A 55 -8.74 -5.15 7.87
N ARG A 56 -8.92 -5.60 6.63
CA ARG A 56 -9.67 -6.81 6.31
C ARG A 56 -9.01 -7.57 5.15
N SER A 57 -8.65 -8.84 5.35
CA SER A 57 -8.15 -9.70 4.28
C SER A 57 -9.29 -10.11 3.33
N PHE A 58 -8.93 -10.63 2.16
CA PHE A 58 -9.90 -11.13 1.18
C PHE A 58 -10.79 -12.23 1.78
N ASP A 59 -10.17 -13.26 2.38
CA ASP A 59 -10.87 -14.36 3.05
C ASP A 59 -11.73 -13.89 4.22
N ASN A 60 -11.35 -12.81 4.90
CA ASN A 60 -12.18 -12.28 5.98
C ASN A 60 -13.51 -11.70 5.46
N LEU A 61 -13.51 -11.01 4.31
CA LEU A 61 -14.72 -10.37 3.78
C LEU A 61 -15.49 -11.20 2.77
N PHE A 62 -14.81 -12.03 1.98
CA PHE A 62 -15.35 -12.76 0.83
C PHE A 62 -15.37 -14.28 1.01
N GLN A 63 -15.12 -14.79 2.22
CA GLN A 63 -15.20 -16.22 2.54
C GLN A 63 -16.42 -16.90 1.88
N GLY A 64 -16.16 -17.94 1.08
CA GLY A 64 -17.23 -18.71 0.44
C GLY A 64 -17.89 -18.03 -0.77
N TYR A 65 -17.33 -16.93 -1.28
CA TYR A 65 -17.75 -16.35 -2.55
C TYR A 65 -17.49 -17.33 -3.70
N SER A 66 -18.52 -17.61 -4.50
CA SER A 66 -18.45 -18.63 -5.55
C SER A 66 -17.42 -18.28 -6.62
N GLY A 67 -16.45 -19.19 -6.83
CA GLY A 67 -15.42 -19.05 -7.84
C GLY A 67 -14.23 -18.15 -7.44
N ALA A 68 -14.21 -17.62 -6.23
CA ALA A 68 -13.04 -16.90 -5.70
C ALA A 68 -12.10 -17.84 -4.93
N ASP A 69 -10.81 -17.53 -4.95
CA ASP A 69 -9.80 -18.17 -4.12
C ASP A 69 -9.98 -17.79 -2.65
N THR A 70 -10.70 -18.63 -1.91
CA THR A 70 -10.91 -18.47 -0.46
C THR A 70 -10.78 -19.81 0.24
N VAL A 71 -10.34 -19.81 1.49
CA VAL A 71 -10.32 -21.01 2.33
C VAL A 71 -11.38 -20.96 3.43
N SER A 72 -11.68 -22.12 4.01
CA SER A 72 -12.58 -22.25 5.17
C SER A 72 -11.85 -22.63 6.46
N LYS A 73 -10.52 -22.77 6.40
CA LYS A 73 -9.65 -23.20 7.49
C LYS A 73 -8.19 -22.86 7.18
N GLY A 74 -7.39 -22.65 8.21
CA GLY A 74 -5.94 -22.42 8.12
C GLY A 74 -5.17 -23.32 9.10
N LEU A 75 -3.84 -23.31 9.01
CA LEU A 75 -2.95 -23.98 9.97
C LEU A 75 -2.39 -22.96 10.96
N ASN A 76 -2.28 -23.33 12.23
CA ASN A 76 -1.53 -22.58 13.22
C ASN A 76 -0.06 -23.02 13.31
N SER A 77 0.70 -22.36 14.18
CA SER A 77 2.16 -22.55 14.33
C SER A 77 2.56 -23.94 14.80
N HIS A 78 1.58 -24.69 15.31
CA HIS A 78 1.68 -26.07 15.76
C HIS A 78 1.17 -27.08 14.70
N ASP A 79 0.98 -26.62 13.46
CA ASP A 79 0.43 -27.39 12.33
C ASP A 79 -0.98 -27.95 12.59
N GLN A 80 -1.73 -27.35 13.51
CA GLN A 80 -3.12 -27.71 13.80
C GLN A 80 -4.06 -26.95 12.85
N THR A 81 -5.02 -27.66 12.28
CA THR A 81 -6.06 -27.06 11.43
C THR A 81 -7.09 -26.34 12.29
N ILE A 82 -7.28 -25.04 12.04
CA ILE A 82 -8.31 -24.20 12.67
C ILE A 82 -9.33 -23.80 11.60
N ALA A 83 -10.59 -24.17 11.80
CA ALA A 83 -11.69 -23.77 10.93
C ALA A 83 -12.04 -22.30 11.14
N LEU A 84 -12.22 -21.55 10.05
CA LEU A 84 -12.62 -20.15 10.16
C LEU A 84 -14.02 -20.03 10.79
N GLN A 85 -14.17 -19.10 11.73
CA GLN A 85 -15.44 -18.87 12.43
C GLN A 85 -16.12 -17.57 11.98
N PRO A 86 -17.45 -17.56 11.88
CA PRO A 86 -18.19 -16.34 11.61
C PRO A 86 -18.10 -15.38 12.81
N VAL A 87 -17.72 -14.14 12.56
CA VAL A 87 -17.63 -13.08 13.56
C VAL A 87 -18.26 -11.81 13.01
N SER A 88 -19.15 -11.20 13.78
CA SER A 88 -19.83 -9.96 13.37
C SER A 88 -18.82 -8.90 12.93
N LEU A 89 -19.12 -8.19 11.85
CA LEU A 89 -18.33 -7.06 11.35
C LEU A 89 -18.17 -5.97 12.40
N LYS A 90 -19.11 -5.88 13.35
CA LYS A 90 -19.11 -4.92 14.46
C LYS A 90 -18.26 -5.35 15.65
N THR A 91 -17.76 -6.59 15.67
CA THR A 91 -16.89 -7.05 16.76
C THR A 91 -15.63 -6.19 16.80
N VAL A 92 -15.34 -5.64 17.97
CA VAL A 92 -14.17 -4.78 18.19
C VAL A 92 -12.97 -5.65 18.50
N TYR A 93 -12.00 -5.64 17.59
CA TYR A 93 -10.70 -6.27 17.76
C TYR A 93 -9.70 -5.70 16.75
N VAL A 94 -8.42 -5.85 17.07
CA VAL A 94 -7.32 -5.56 16.15
C VAL A 94 -6.33 -6.71 16.22
N ILE A 95 -5.83 -7.11 15.05
CA ILE A 95 -4.66 -7.98 14.91
C ILE A 95 -3.53 -7.05 14.52
N ASP A 96 -2.37 -7.22 15.13
CA ASP A 96 -1.14 -6.53 14.74
C ASP A 96 -0.91 -6.69 13.22
N HIS A 97 -0.51 -5.62 12.56
CA HIS A 97 -0.33 -5.56 11.11
C HIS A 97 0.93 -4.80 10.73
N SER A 98 1.85 -4.67 11.69
CA SER A 98 3.23 -4.23 11.49
C SER A 98 4.02 -5.19 10.58
N ALA A 99 5.20 -4.76 10.15
CA ALA A 99 6.15 -5.64 9.48
C ALA A 99 6.50 -6.88 10.32
N GLU A 100 6.69 -6.72 11.64
CA GLU A 100 6.94 -7.85 12.54
C GLU A 100 5.79 -8.85 12.55
N ALA A 101 4.53 -8.39 12.55
CA ALA A 101 3.37 -9.27 12.48
C ALA A 101 3.35 -10.07 11.16
N MET A 102 3.67 -9.43 10.03
CA MET A 102 3.83 -10.13 8.75
C MET A 102 4.92 -11.21 8.82
N PHE A 103 6.05 -10.93 9.48
CA PHE A 103 7.13 -11.90 9.66
C PHE A 103 6.70 -13.08 10.54
N ALA A 104 5.96 -12.80 11.61
CA ALA A 104 5.39 -13.81 12.50
C ALA A 104 4.37 -14.71 11.77
N ALA A 105 3.44 -14.10 11.03
CA ALA A 105 2.42 -14.80 10.24
C ALA A 105 3.02 -15.69 9.14
N CYS A 106 4.07 -15.20 8.48
CA CYS A 106 4.81 -15.96 7.47
C CYS A 106 5.41 -17.26 8.04
N ASN A 107 5.90 -17.23 9.29
CA ASN A 107 6.60 -18.34 9.95
C ASN A 107 7.64 -18.99 9.02
N GLY A 108 8.45 -18.15 8.40
CA GLY A 108 9.33 -18.52 7.30
C GLY A 108 10.66 -19.11 7.75
N THR A 109 11.29 -19.90 6.87
CA THR A 109 12.61 -20.51 7.09
C THR A 109 13.74 -19.83 6.33
N GLY A 110 13.45 -18.74 5.63
CA GLY A 110 14.44 -17.98 4.87
C GLY A 110 15.39 -17.19 5.78
N SER A 111 16.56 -16.84 5.24
CA SER A 111 17.57 -16.03 5.95
C SER A 111 17.17 -14.56 6.11
N ILE A 112 16.14 -14.11 5.38
CA ILE A 112 15.55 -12.78 5.48
C ILE A 112 14.16 -12.95 6.14
N PRO A 113 13.81 -12.18 7.19
CA PRO A 113 12.50 -12.26 7.85
C PRO A 113 11.33 -12.22 6.86
N GLY A 114 10.27 -13.00 7.08
CA GLY A 114 9.12 -13.00 6.17
C GLY A 114 9.36 -13.62 4.78
N THR A 115 10.34 -14.52 4.63
CA THR A 115 10.62 -15.24 3.37
C THR A 115 10.59 -16.77 3.57
N ASN A 116 10.38 -17.53 2.48
CA ASN A 116 10.08 -18.98 2.52
C ASN A 116 8.93 -19.30 3.50
N CYS A 117 7.84 -18.56 3.37
CA CYS A 117 6.73 -18.63 4.31
C CYS A 117 6.07 -19.99 4.31
N ARG A 118 5.86 -20.53 5.51
CA ARG A 118 5.02 -21.71 5.74
C ARG A 118 3.54 -21.35 5.77
N MET A 119 3.21 -20.08 6.00
CA MET A 119 1.84 -19.55 6.08
C MET A 119 1.00 -20.25 7.16
N ASN A 120 1.64 -20.60 8.27
CA ASN A 120 1.01 -21.24 9.42
C ASN A 120 1.34 -20.47 10.72
N GLY A 121 1.69 -19.19 10.64
CA GLY A 121 2.14 -18.41 11.80
C GLY A 121 1.14 -17.40 12.34
N PHE A 122 -0.08 -17.33 11.81
CA PHE A 122 -1.02 -16.24 12.11
C PHE A 122 -1.42 -16.19 13.61
N ASP A 123 -1.32 -17.29 14.34
CA ASP A 123 -1.51 -17.34 15.80
C ASP A 123 -0.37 -16.74 16.62
N ASN A 124 0.76 -16.42 15.99
CA ASN A 124 1.86 -15.70 16.63
C ASN A 124 1.69 -14.18 16.56
N GLU A 125 0.73 -13.68 15.78
CA GLU A 125 0.43 -12.24 15.72
C GLU A 125 -0.16 -11.76 17.05
N ASN A 126 0.29 -10.59 17.50
CA ASN A 126 -0.37 -9.96 18.64
C ASN A 126 -1.80 -9.58 18.25
N SER A 127 -2.72 -9.65 19.21
CA SER A 127 -4.08 -9.18 19.00
C SER A 127 -4.66 -8.61 20.28
N PHE A 128 -5.61 -7.69 20.13
CA PHE A 128 -6.34 -7.09 21.24
C PHE A 128 -7.84 -7.20 21.02
N GLY A 129 -8.55 -7.64 22.05
CA GLY A 129 -9.99 -7.92 21.99
C GLY A 129 -10.31 -9.16 21.15
N GLY A 130 -11.53 -9.19 20.59
CA GLY A 130 -11.95 -10.23 19.66
C GLY A 130 -12.27 -11.60 20.26
N PRO A 131 -12.70 -12.55 19.41
CA PRO A 131 -12.91 -13.94 19.81
C PRO A 131 -11.56 -14.65 20.01
N PRO A 132 -11.55 -15.87 20.60
CA PRO A 132 -10.40 -16.76 20.47
C PRO A 132 -10.03 -16.92 18.99
N ASN A 133 -8.73 -16.91 18.69
CA ASN A 133 -8.23 -17.04 17.32
C ASN A 133 -8.76 -15.98 16.33
N PRO A 134 -8.60 -14.67 16.62
CA PRO A 134 -9.15 -13.59 15.79
C PRO A 134 -8.64 -13.56 14.34
N GLN A 135 -7.50 -14.17 14.06
CA GLN A 135 -6.90 -14.38 12.74
C GLN A 135 -7.62 -15.45 11.89
N TYR A 136 -8.37 -16.37 12.53
CA TYR A 136 -9.09 -17.45 11.87
C TYR A 136 -10.60 -17.17 11.87
N VAL A 137 -10.99 -16.00 11.37
CA VAL A 137 -12.40 -15.56 11.36
C VAL A 137 -12.79 -14.93 10.03
N TYR A 138 -14.10 -14.95 9.73
CA TYR A 138 -14.68 -14.25 8.59
C TYR A 138 -15.95 -13.51 8.97
N VAL A 139 -16.29 -12.48 8.20
CA VAL A 139 -17.54 -11.73 8.36
C VAL A 139 -18.69 -12.51 7.74
N PRO A 140 -19.78 -12.79 8.48
CA PRO A 140 -20.96 -13.43 7.91
C PRO A 140 -21.47 -12.67 6.69
N HIS A 141 -21.82 -13.39 5.62
CA HIS A 141 -22.37 -12.78 4.40
C HIS A 141 -23.59 -11.88 4.68
N SER A 142 -24.38 -12.17 5.72
CA SER A 142 -25.48 -11.30 6.14
C SER A 142 -25.07 -9.88 6.51
N GLU A 143 -23.80 -9.65 6.88
CA GLU A 143 -23.22 -8.37 7.26
C GLU A 143 -22.29 -7.76 6.20
N SER A 144 -21.84 -8.54 5.21
CA SER A 144 -21.04 -8.07 4.05
C SER A 144 -21.84 -7.96 2.74
N LYS A 145 -23.18 -8.00 2.80
CA LYS A 145 -24.09 -7.93 1.63
C LYS A 145 -23.72 -6.88 0.57
N PRO A 146 -23.34 -5.63 0.92
CA PRO A 146 -22.96 -4.65 -0.10
C PRO A 146 -21.75 -5.08 -0.94
N TYR A 147 -20.74 -5.71 -0.33
CA TYR A 147 -19.56 -6.21 -1.04
C TYR A 147 -19.92 -7.35 -2.00
N PHE A 148 -20.69 -8.34 -1.53
CA PHE A 148 -21.14 -9.44 -2.38
C PHE A 148 -22.04 -8.95 -3.52
N LYS A 149 -22.92 -7.97 -3.27
CA LYS A 149 -23.72 -7.36 -4.33
C LYS A 149 -22.85 -6.68 -5.39
N MET A 150 -21.82 -5.93 -4.98
CA MET A 150 -20.88 -5.32 -5.92
C MET A 150 -20.10 -6.37 -6.69
N ALA A 151 -19.60 -7.42 -6.03
CA ALA A 151 -18.85 -8.50 -6.67
C ALA A 151 -19.71 -9.30 -7.68
N HIS A 152 -21.00 -9.52 -7.39
CA HIS A 152 -21.91 -10.19 -8.31
C HIS A 152 -22.30 -9.32 -9.51
N GLN A 153 -22.40 -8.01 -9.32
CA GLN A 153 -22.76 -7.09 -10.38
C GLN A 153 -21.56 -6.73 -11.27
N TRP A 154 -20.35 -6.77 -10.71
CA TRP A 154 -19.12 -6.30 -11.35
C TRP A 154 -18.02 -7.36 -11.26
N VAL A 155 -16.78 -6.92 -11.15
CA VAL A 155 -15.60 -7.79 -11.07
C VAL A 155 -15.03 -7.71 -9.67
N VAL A 156 -14.62 -8.86 -9.15
CA VAL A 156 -13.78 -8.97 -7.96
C VAL A 156 -12.43 -9.56 -8.38
N ALA A 157 -11.35 -9.01 -7.84
CA ALA A 157 -10.01 -9.57 -7.97
C ALA A 157 -9.67 -10.30 -6.67
N ASP A 158 -9.52 -11.61 -6.75
CA ASP A 158 -9.20 -12.52 -5.62
C ASP A 158 -7.70 -12.82 -5.50
N ASN A 159 -6.90 -12.33 -6.46
CA ASN A 159 -5.44 -12.42 -6.48
C ASN A 159 -4.80 -11.01 -6.50
N ALA A 160 -5.34 -10.10 -5.70
CA ALA A 160 -4.84 -8.75 -5.52
C ALA A 160 -4.11 -8.62 -4.18
N PHE A 161 -2.81 -8.36 -4.22
CA PHE A 161 -1.94 -8.29 -3.03
C PHE A 161 -1.40 -6.88 -2.84
N GLN A 162 -1.19 -6.50 -1.57
CA GLN A 162 -0.48 -5.27 -1.23
C GLN A 162 0.96 -5.30 -1.74
N SER A 163 1.51 -4.13 -2.09
CA SER A 163 2.87 -4.00 -2.67
C SER A 163 3.99 -3.85 -1.63
N HIS A 164 3.66 -3.89 -0.34
CA HIS A 164 4.55 -3.70 0.79
C HIS A 164 4.23 -4.74 1.88
N LEU A 165 4.86 -4.65 3.06
CA LEU A 165 4.87 -5.73 4.07
C LEU A 165 4.13 -5.40 5.37
N ASP A 166 3.60 -4.19 5.51
CA ASP A 166 3.24 -3.60 6.80
C ASP A 166 1.93 -2.80 6.75
N GLU A 167 1.77 -1.83 7.65
CA GLU A 167 0.50 -1.23 8.05
C GLU A 167 0.09 0.04 7.29
N SER A 168 -1.00 0.67 7.76
CA SER A 168 -1.77 1.67 7.03
C SER A 168 -0.96 2.86 6.51
N PHE A 169 0.00 3.39 7.26
CA PHE A 169 0.77 4.55 6.79
C PHE A 169 1.48 4.24 5.46
N VAL A 170 2.19 3.12 5.39
CA VAL A 170 2.91 2.70 4.18
C VAL A 170 1.93 2.32 3.07
N SER A 171 0.83 1.61 3.37
CA SER A 171 -0.22 1.34 2.37
C SER A 171 -0.73 2.60 1.69
N HIS A 172 -0.99 3.63 2.47
CA HIS A 172 -1.52 4.90 1.97
C HIS A 172 -0.50 5.68 1.16
N GLN A 173 0.82 5.56 1.46
CA GLN A 173 1.85 6.11 0.57
C GLN A 173 1.94 5.34 -0.75
N TYR A 174 1.88 4.00 -0.72
CA TYR A 174 1.84 3.21 -1.94
C TYR A 174 0.59 3.49 -2.79
N ALA A 175 -0.55 3.79 -2.17
CA ALA A 175 -1.77 4.19 -2.87
C ALA A 175 -1.62 5.49 -3.67
N ILE A 176 -0.81 6.45 -3.19
CA ILE A 176 -0.61 7.74 -3.86
C ILE A 176 0.69 7.84 -4.65
N ALA A 177 1.68 6.98 -4.44
CA ALA A 177 3.02 7.14 -5.03
C ALA A 177 3.71 5.83 -5.44
N ALA A 178 3.09 4.67 -5.18
CA ALA A 178 3.68 3.34 -5.38
C ALA A 178 5.04 3.14 -4.67
N GLN A 179 5.31 3.94 -3.63
CA GLN A 179 6.50 3.85 -2.79
C GLN A 179 6.23 4.52 -1.44
N ALA A 180 7.07 4.24 -0.45
CA ALA A 180 7.12 4.95 0.82
C ALA A 180 8.56 5.28 1.23
N GLN A 181 9.45 5.48 0.24
CA GLN A 181 10.90 5.46 0.46
C GLN A 181 11.30 4.17 1.20
N SER A 182 12.04 4.27 2.30
CA SER A 182 12.37 3.13 3.16
C SER A 182 11.44 3.01 4.38
N SER A 183 10.32 3.74 4.45
CA SER A 183 9.45 3.70 5.64
C SER A 183 8.92 2.31 5.92
N VAL A 184 8.79 2.03 7.21
CA VAL A 184 8.07 0.88 7.74
C VAL A 184 7.29 1.31 8.98
N ASP A 185 6.11 0.71 9.14
CA ASP A 185 5.19 0.91 10.25
C ASP A 185 4.66 2.35 10.36
N LEU A 186 4.09 2.72 11.51
CA LEU A 186 3.55 4.07 11.74
C LEU A 186 4.61 5.12 12.11
N PRO A 187 4.39 6.40 11.77
CA PRO A 187 5.10 7.53 12.37
C PRO A 187 4.87 7.62 13.89
N PHE A 188 5.86 8.11 14.64
CA PHE A 188 5.84 8.12 16.11
C PHE A 188 4.96 9.21 16.74
N SER A 189 4.72 10.32 16.04
CA SER A 189 4.04 11.49 16.62
C SER A 189 2.53 11.47 16.38
N LEU A 190 1.77 12.06 17.32
CA LEU A 190 0.34 12.35 17.11
C LEU A 190 0.14 13.48 16.09
N LEU A 191 1.02 14.50 16.14
CA LEU A 191 1.16 15.50 15.09
C LEU A 191 2.15 14.93 14.08
N TRP A 192 1.64 14.18 13.11
CA TRP A 192 2.47 13.47 12.14
C TRP A 192 2.54 14.21 10.78
N GLY A 193 3.34 13.71 9.87
CA GLY A 193 3.55 14.25 8.54
C GLY A 193 4.43 15.50 8.54
N CYS A 194 4.32 16.29 7.49
CA CYS A 194 5.03 17.56 7.38
C CYS A 194 4.69 18.59 8.47
N ALA A 195 3.54 18.45 9.14
CA ALA A 195 3.15 19.28 10.29
C ALA A 195 3.91 18.91 11.58
N GLY A 196 4.40 17.68 11.69
CA GLY A 196 5.08 17.16 12.88
C GLY A 196 6.52 17.66 13.07
N GLY A 197 7.08 18.32 12.06
CA GLY A 197 8.45 18.85 12.10
C GLY A 197 9.51 17.74 12.16
N THR A 198 10.70 18.05 12.66
CA THR A 198 11.84 17.12 12.66
C THR A 198 11.74 16.01 13.71
N GLY A 199 10.83 16.15 14.68
CA GLY A 199 10.57 15.15 15.70
C GLY A 199 9.60 14.06 15.25
N ASP A 200 8.85 14.29 14.17
CA ASP A 200 7.99 13.26 13.60
C ASP A 200 8.77 12.38 12.64
N GLN A 201 9.08 11.19 13.13
CA GLN A 201 9.87 10.21 12.42
C GLN A 201 9.10 8.91 12.26
N VAL A 202 9.50 8.15 11.27
CA VAL A 202 9.05 6.80 10.98
C VAL A 202 10.27 5.89 10.87
N ALA A 203 10.13 4.64 11.32
CA ALA A 203 11.16 3.63 11.18
C ALA A 203 11.47 3.36 9.69
N THR A 204 12.63 2.80 9.44
CA THR A 204 12.97 2.32 8.09
C THR A 204 13.20 0.82 8.05
N ILE A 205 13.03 0.25 6.87
CA ILE A 205 13.35 -1.13 6.55
C ILE A 205 14.43 -1.18 5.47
N ASP A 206 15.45 -2.02 5.69
CA ASP A 206 16.51 -2.24 4.70
C ASP A 206 16.23 -3.46 3.79
N GLN A 207 17.14 -3.72 2.85
CA GLN A 207 17.06 -4.87 1.94
C GLN A 207 17.12 -6.25 2.62
N ASN A 208 17.64 -6.32 3.85
CA ASN A 208 17.67 -7.51 4.68
C ASN A 208 16.44 -7.59 5.61
N ARG A 209 15.47 -6.67 5.43
CA ARG A 209 14.31 -6.48 6.30
C ARG A 209 14.67 -6.26 7.75
N GLN A 210 15.83 -5.65 7.99
CA GLN A 210 16.15 -5.12 9.30
C GLN A 210 15.35 -3.85 9.52
N LEU A 211 14.54 -3.87 10.58
CA LEU A 211 13.69 -2.76 10.97
C LEU A 211 14.46 -1.78 11.85
N GLY A 212 14.11 -0.50 11.73
CA GLY A 212 14.55 0.57 12.61
C GLY A 212 15.47 1.59 11.94
N SER A 213 16.64 1.81 12.55
CA SER A 213 17.54 2.93 12.26
C SER A 213 18.20 2.85 10.87
N PRO A 214 18.41 3.99 10.16
CA PRO A 214 18.08 5.34 10.59
C PRO A 214 16.58 5.60 10.50
N TYR A 215 16.03 6.32 11.47
CA TYR A 215 14.68 6.87 11.31
C TYR A 215 14.68 7.97 10.26
N GLN A 216 13.57 8.13 9.55
CA GLN A 216 13.39 9.22 8.58
C GLN A 216 12.21 10.11 8.95
N GLN A 217 12.28 11.38 8.60
CA GLN A 217 11.16 12.30 8.80
C GLN A 217 10.00 11.90 7.89
N ALA A 218 8.77 11.86 8.42
CA ALA A 218 7.57 11.58 7.63
C ALA A 218 7.12 12.81 6.80
N CYS A 219 8.05 13.42 6.06
CA CYS A 219 7.81 14.57 5.18
C CYS A 219 8.69 14.46 3.93
N PHE A 220 8.21 13.70 2.97
CA PHE A 220 8.90 13.32 1.74
C PHE A 220 8.70 14.31 0.61
N ASP A 221 9.45 14.15 -0.48
CA ASP A 221 9.34 15.01 -1.67
C ASP A 221 9.37 14.20 -2.98
N TYR A 222 8.95 12.93 -2.93
CA TYR A 222 8.81 12.09 -4.12
C TYR A 222 7.55 12.41 -4.90
N GLN A 223 7.57 12.11 -6.20
CA GLN A 223 6.42 12.27 -7.09
C GLN A 223 5.24 11.39 -6.64
N THR A 224 4.04 11.96 -6.71
CA THR A 224 2.76 11.33 -6.39
C THR A 224 1.84 11.28 -7.60
N LEU A 225 0.75 10.53 -7.48
CA LEU A 225 -0.37 10.49 -8.42
C LEU A 225 -0.99 11.89 -8.60
N GLY A 226 -1.03 12.70 -7.55
CA GLY A 226 -1.45 14.11 -7.63
C GLY A 226 -0.61 14.90 -8.63
N ASP A 227 0.73 14.78 -8.56
CA ASP A 227 1.64 15.44 -9.48
C ASP A 227 1.45 14.97 -10.93
N GLU A 228 1.20 13.68 -11.13
CA GLU A 228 0.90 13.12 -12.46
C GLU A 228 -0.42 13.66 -13.01
N LEU A 229 -1.45 13.76 -12.17
CA LEU A 229 -2.76 14.30 -12.54
C LEU A 229 -2.66 15.80 -12.87
N ASP A 230 -1.93 16.59 -12.08
CA ASP A 230 -1.69 18.00 -12.38
C ASP A 230 -0.89 18.18 -13.68
N THR A 231 0.14 17.36 -13.90
CA THR A 231 0.91 17.33 -15.17
C THR A 231 0.00 17.01 -16.36
N ALA A 232 -0.93 16.08 -16.19
CA ALA A 232 -1.93 15.72 -17.20
C ALA A 232 -3.08 16.73 -17.31
N LYS A 233 -3.11 17.78 -16.48
CA LYS A 233 -4.20 18.77 -16.37
C LYS A 233 -5.55 18.13 -16.04
N LEU A 234 -5.53 17.03 -15.28
CA LEU A 234 -6.71 16.35 -14.78
C LEU A 234 -7.00 16.83 -13.36
N SER A 235 -8.27 17.12 -13.09
CA SER A 235 -8.69 17.49 -11.75
C SER A 235 -8.61 16.29 -10.81
N TRP A 236 -8.17 16.50 -9.58
CA TRP A 236 -8.13 15.45 -8.58
C TRP A 236 -8.55 15.97 -7.20
N ARG A 237 -9.12 15.08 -6.40
CA ARG A 237 -9.45 15.30 -4.99
C ARG A 237 -9.00 14.11 -4.18
N PHE A 238 -8.60 14.36 -2.94
CA PHE A 238 -8.30 13.33 -1.95
C PHE A 238 -9.11 13.62 -0.69
N TYR A 239 -10.08 12.77 -0.38
CA TYR A 239 -10.99 12.96 0.74
C TYR A 239 -10.46 12.26 2.00
N ALA A 240 -9.80 13.04 2.86
CA ALA A 240 -9.14 12.55 4.07
C ALA A 240 -10.02 12.73 5.31
N VAL A 241 -9.80 11.90 6.33
CA VAL A 241 -10.35 12.17 7.68
C VAL A 241 -9.83 13.50 8.24
N ARG A 242 -10.41 13.98 9.34
CA ARG A 242 -9.94 15.23 9.97
C ARG A 242 -8.50 15.09 10.44
N TYR A 243 -7.69 16.07 10.06
CA TYR A 243 -6.30 16.24 10.48
C TYR A 243 -6.19 17.32 11.58
N GLY A 244 -5.18 17.21 12.46
CA GLY A 244 -4.81 18.27 13.40
C GLY A 244 -5.60 18.37 14.70
N ASN A 245 -6.45 17.40 15.03
CA ASN A 245 -6.99 17.19 16.38
C ASN A 245 -7.51 15.75 16.57
N ASP A 246 -7.70 15.37 17.83
CA ASP A 246 -8.12 14.04 18.31
C ASP A 246 -9.49 13.60 17.76
N GLN A 247 -10.24 14.51 17.13
CA GLN A 247 -11.55 14.24 16.53
C GLN A 247 -11.45 13.46 15.20
N GLY A 248 -10.26 13.37 14.60
CA GLY A 248 -9.96 12.46 13.48
C GLY A 248 -9.81 10.99 13.89
N GLY A 249 -9.75 10.71 15.21
CA GLY A 249 -9.47 9.38 15.74
C GLY A 249 -8.09 8.84 15.31
N ASN A 250 -7.94 7.51 15.38
CA ASN A 250 -6.74 6.78 14.90
C ASN A 250 -6.52 6.89 13.38
N GLY A 251 -7.43 7.54 12.64
CA GLY A 251 -7.36 7.63 11.18
C GLY A 251 -6.39 8.68 10.65
N GLY A 252 -5.72 9.42 11.53
CA GLY A 252 -4.78 10.47 11.16
C GLY A 252 -3.78 10.00 10.10
N THR A 253 -3.21 8.80 10.26
CA THR A 253 -2.19 8.19 9.40
C THR A 253 -2.67 7.86 7.97
N TRP A 254 -3.98 7.87 7.73
CA TRP A 254 -4.57 7.63 6.40
C TRP A 254 -4.49 8.86 5.47
N SER A 255 -4.18 10.05 6.01
CA SER A 255 -4.08 11.25 5.17
C SER A 255 -2.75 11.32 4.42
N ALA A 256 -2.51 10.41 3.47
CA ALA A 256 -1.23 10.18 2.78
C ALA A 256 -0.46 11.45 2.38
N TYR A 257 -1.14 12.40 1.72
CA TYR A 257 -0.56 13.67 1.23
C TYR A 257 -0.04 14.60 2.34
N GLN A 258 -0.39 14.35 3.60
CA GLN A 258 0.18 15.07 4.76
C GLN A 258 1.68 14.81 4.91
N ALA A 259 2.17 13.68 4.38
CA ALA A 259 3.57 13.31 4.37
C ALA A 259 4.33 13.84 3.15
N ILE A 260 3.71 14.60 2.25
CA ILE A 260 4.31 15.02 0.98
C ILE A 260 4.55 16.53 1.02
N ARG A 261 5.81 16.94 1.13
CA ARG A 261 6.27 18.30 1.40
C ARG A 261 5.75 19.31 0.39
N HIS A 262 6.00 19.10 -0.90
CA HIS A 262 5.57 20.05 -1.94
C HIS A 262 4.04 20.12 -2.06
N ILE A 263 3.30 19.04 -1.75
CA ILE A 263 1.83 19.08 -1.70
C ILE A 263 1.38 19.84 -0.46
N PHE A 264 1.79 19.40 0.74
CA PHE A 264 1.38 19.93 2.04
C PHE A 264 1.63 21.43 2.20
N TYR A 265 2.81 21.91 1.80
CA TYR A 265 3.15 23.34 1.82
C TYR A 265 2.71 24.09 0.54
N GLY A 266 2.26 23.36 -0.48
CA GLY A 266 1.88 23.89 -1.78
C GLY A 266 0.40 24.25 -1.91
N ALA A 267 0.02 24.63 -3.13
CA ALA A 267 -1.35 25.00 -3.45
C ALA A 267 -2.31 23.80 -3.39
N ASP A 268 -1.82 22.60 -3.71
CA ASP A 268 -2.65 21.41 -3.83
C ASP A 268 -3.16 20.89 -2.49
N TRP A 269 -2.46 21.15 -1.38
CA TRP A 269 -2.99 20.86 -0.04
C TRP A 269 -4.33 21.54 0.20
N LYS A 270 -4.40 22.87 -0.02
CA LYS A 270 -5.63 23.63 0.19
C LYS A 270 -6.68 23.35 -0.88
N LYS A 271 -6.24 23.03 -2.08
CA LYS A 271 -7.11 22.86 -3.24
C LYS A 271 -7.72 21.46 -3.28
N ASN A 272 -6.92 20.41 -3.18
CA ASN A 272 -7.27 19.04 -3.56
C ASN A 272 -7.40 18.08 -2.37
N VAL A 273 -6.72 18.33 -1.24
CA VAL A 273 -6.89 17.54 -0.02
C VAL A 273 -8.10 18.07 0.75
N ILE A 274 -9.18 17.30 0.77
CA ILE A 274 -10.47 17.69 1.35
C ILE A 274 -10.70 16.93 2.64
N SER A 275 -11.01 17.67 3.70
CA SER A 275 -11.42 17.10 4.98
C SER A 275 -12.67 17.80 5.54
N PRO A 276 -13.56 17.07 6.25
CA PRO A 276 -13.59 15.62 6.42
C PRO A 276 -14.01 14.86 5.15
N ASN A 277 -13.65 13.59 5.09
CA ASN A 277 -13.86 12.70 3.95
C ASN A 277 -15.33 12.60 3.47
N TRP A 278 -16.31 12.69 4.38
CA TRP A 278 -17.74 12.66 4.01
C TRP A 278 -18.17 13.80 3.07
N LYS A 279 -17.37 14.86 2.91
CA LYS A 279 -17.61 15.89 1.89
C LYS A 279 -17.68 15.32 0.47
N PHE A 280 -17.10 14.14 0.23
CA PHE A 280 -17.25 13.37 -1.00
C PHE A 280 -18.72 13.26 -1.41
N ILE A 281 -19.61 12.86 -0.49
CA ILE A 281 -21.04 12.69 -0.77
C ILE A 281 -21.68 14.02 -1.19
N THR A 282 -21.27 15.12 -0.57
CA THR A 282 -21.77 16.46 -0.91
C THR A 282 -21.31 16.90 -2.30
N ASP A 283 -20.06 16.62 -2.67
CA ASP A 283 -19.52 16.98 -3.97
C ASP A 283 -20.12 16.13 -5.10
N VAL A 284 -20.36 14.84 -4.86
CA VAL A 284 -21.09 13.95 -5.78
C VAL A 284 -22.50 14.48 -6.05
N GLN A 285 -23.26 14.83 -5.00
CA GLN A 285 -24.62 15.36 -5.14
C GLN A 285 -24.67 16.70 -5.90
N LYS A 286 -23.59 17.48 -5.86
CA LYS A 286 -23.47 18.77 -6.55
C LYS A 286 -22.87 18.66 -7.96
N GLY A 287 -22.55 17.46 -8.43
CA GLY A 287 -21.89 17.26 -9.72
C GLY A 287 -20.48 17.84 -9.79
N LYS A 288 -19.75 17.85 -8.66
CA LYS A 288 -18.40 18.41 -8.51
C LYS A 288 -17.30 17.34 -8.45
N LEU A 289 -17.57 16.16 -9.00
CA LEU A 289 -16.60 15.07 -8.99
C LEU A 289 -15.40 15.42 -9.86
N ALA A 290 -14.19 15.20 -9.34
CA ALA A 290 -12.96 15.40 -10.08
C ALA A 290 -12.69 14.20 -10.99
N ASN A 291 -11.73 14.31 -11.92
CA ASN A 291 -11.36 13.20 -12.80
C ASN A 291 -10.85 11.98 -12.00
N PHE A 292 -10.14 12.24 -10.90
CA PHE A 292 -9.75 11.24 -9.93
C PHE A 292 -10.17 11.67 -8.53
N THR A 293 -10.69 10.75 -7.73
CA THR A 293 -11.19 11.01 -6.38
C THR A 293 -10.93 9.84 -5.47
#